data_AF-A0A6I1N0Y5-F1
#
_entry.id   AF-A0A6I1N0Y5-F1
#
_cell.length_a   1.000
_cell.length_b   1.000
_cell.length_c   1.000
_cell.angle_alpha   90.00
_cell.angle_beta   90.00
_cell.angle_gamma   90.00
#
_symmetry.space_group_name_H-M   'P 1'
#
loop_
_entity.id
_entity.type
_entity.pdbx_description
1 polymer ?
#
loop_
_entity_poly.entity_id
_entity_poly.type
_entity_poly.pdbx_seq_one_letter_code
_entity_poly.pdbx_strand_id
1 'polypeptide(L)'
;MPTSLPPPLWLAGCLLLGLFLCLMLGLLCHNRWCKTMCRRRDLLAQLAERERLACDVHDALLQGMQGILLSFQSVGQRFPAGSAERAAIEHLLDQGDAALADGRQRLQALRPPIKGGNTKNAG
;
A
#
# COMPACT_ATOMS: atom_id res chain seq x y z
N MET A 1 -15.67 73.29 0.10
CA MET A 1 -16.73 72.48 -0.53
C MET A 1 -16.33 71.02 -0.43
N PRO A 2 -16.72 70.26 0.61
CA PRO A 2 -16.41 68.83 0.65
C PRO A 2 -17.35 68.13 -0.34
N THR A 3 -16.80 67.57 -1.40
CA THR A 3 -17.52 66.69 -2.33
C THR A 3 -17.69 65.33 -1.67
N SER A 4 -18.67 65.21 -0.77
CA SER A 4 -19.14 63.90 -0.31
C SER A 4 -19.74 63.18 -1.51
N LEU A 5 -19.05 62.14 -1.97
CA LEU A 5 -19.53 61.21 -2.99
C LEU A 5 -20.96 60.77 -2.65
N PRO A 6 -21.84 60.62 -3.65
CA PRO A 6 -23.23 60.25 -3.41
C PRO A 6 -23.30 58.92 -2.64
N PRO A 7 -24.09 58.83 -1.56
CA PRO A 7 -24.15 57.69 -0.65
C PRO A 7 -24.30 56.29 -1.30
N PRO A 8 -25.01 56.08 -2.43
CA PRO A 8 -25.12 54.74 -3.03
C PRO A 8 -23.79 54.18 -3.58
N LEU A 9 -22.83 55.02 -4.00
CA LEU A 9 -21.58 54.54 -4.58
C LEU A 9 -20.64 53.94 -3.54
N TRP A 10 -20.62 54.49 -2.33
CA TRP A 10 -19.80 53.98 -1.24
C TRP A 10 -20.31 52.62 -0.73
N LEU A 11 -21.64 52.49 -0.60
CA LEU A 11 -22.30 51.23 -0.27
C LEU A 11 -22.06 50.15 -1.34
N ALA A 12 -22.17 50.51 -2.62
CA ALA A 12 -21.89 49.59 -3.73
C ALA A 12 -20.42 49.13 -3.71
N GLY A 13 -19.47 50.02 -3.41
CA GLY A 13 -18.06 49.69 -3.25
C GLY A 13 -17.79 48.71 -2.10
N CYS A 14 -18.40 48.95 -0.93
CA CYS A 14 -18.30 48.03 0.21
C CYS A 14 -18.90 46.65 -0.09
N LEU A 15 -20.02 46.61 -0.84
CA LEU A 15 -20.70 45.36 -1.19
C LEU A 15 -19.89 44.55 -2.22
N LEU A 16 -19.30 45.21 -3.21
CA LEU A 16 -18.36 44.60 -4.16
C LEU A 16 -17.11 44.06 -3.46
N LEU A 17 -16.53 44.81 -2.53
CA LEU A 17 -15.38 44.38 -1.76
C LEU A 17 -15.69 43.15 -0.90
N GLY A 18 -16.85 43.16 -0.22
CA GLY A 18 -17.32 42.03 0.57
C GLY A 18 -17.56 40.78 -0.28
N LEU A 19 -18.20 40.93 -1.45
CA LEU A 19 -18.40 39.84 -2.40
C LEU A 19 -17.06 39.28 -2.88
N PHE A 20 -16.12 40.15 -3.27
CA PHE A 20 -14.80 39.76 -3.73
C PHE A 20 -14.03 39.00 -2.65
N LEU A 21 -14.06 39.49 -1.41
CA LEU A 21 -13.41 38.84 -0.27
C LEU A 21 -14.04 37.47 0.02
N CYS A 22 -15.37 37.38 -0.01
CA CYS A 22 -16.08 36.12 0.22
C CYS A 22 -15.78 35.09 -0.89
N LEU A 23 -15.72 35.54 -2.14
CA LEU A 23 -15.43 34.69 -3.30
C LEU A 23 -13.97 34.21 -3.26
N MET A 24 -13.03 35.09 -2.91
CA MET A 24 -11.63 34.71 -2.66
C MET A 24 -11.52 33.70 -1.53
N LEU A 25 -12.14 33.95 -0.37
CA LEU A 25 -12.09 33.04 0.76
C LEU A 25 -12.70 31.67 0.42
N GLY A 26 -13.82 31.66 -0.31
CA GLY A 26 -14.47 30.45 -0.82
C GLY A 26 -13.56 29.65 -1.76
N LEU A 27 -12.89 30.30 -2.71
CA LEU A 27 -11.94 29.66 -3.63
C LEU A 27 -10.72 29.10 -2.88
N LEU A 28 -10.18 29.83 -1.89
CA LEU A 28 -9.07 29.36 -1.06
C LEU A 28 -9.47 28.12 -0.24
N CYS A 29 -10.64 28.17 0.41
CA CYS A 29 -11.19 27.05 1.16
C CYS A 29 -11.45 25.83 0.26
N HIS A 30 -12.07 26.03 -0.91
CA HIS A 30 -12.32 24.95 -1.88
C HIS A 30 -11.02 24.30 -2.35
N ASN A 31 -10.02 25.10 -2.72
CA ASN A 31 -8.71 24.59 -3.14
C ASN A 31 -7.98 23.85 -2.01
N ARG A 32 -8.09 24.33 -0.76
CA ARG A 32 -7.54 23.63 0.40
C ARG A 32 -8.24 22.28 0.61
N TRP A 33 -9.57 22.26 0.54
CA TRP A 33 -10.39 21.07 0.72
C TRP A 33 -10.11 20.00 -0.35
N CYS A 34 -10.04 20.41 -1.63
CA CYS A 34 -9.67 19.52 -2.73
C CYS A 34 -8.25 18.97 -2.57
N LYS A 35 -7.28 19.81 -2.19
CA LYS A 35 -5.89 19.34 -1.95
C LYS A 35 -5.79 18.36 -0.78
N THR A 36 -6.53 18.56 0.31
CA THR A 36 -6.56 17.59 1.42
C THR A 36 -7.20 16.26 1.05
N MET A 37 -8.23 16.28 0.19
CA MET A 37 -8.86 15.05 -0.28
C MET A 37 -7.98 14.28 -1.28
N CYS A 38 -7.28 14.96 -2.19
CA CYS A 38 -6.33 14.31 -3.09
C CYS A 38 -5.13 13.70 -2.33
N ARG A 39 -4.57 14.41 -1.34
CA ARG A 39 -3.46 13.87 -0.51
C ARG A 39 -3.85 12.59 0.22
N ARG A 40 -5.10 12.47 0.70
CA ARG A 40 -5.57 11.24 1.34
C ARG A 40 -5.62 10.07 0.36
N ARG A 41 -5.99 10.32 -0.90
CA ARG A 41 -6.01 9.28 -1.94
C ARG A 41 -4.61 8.80 -2.30
N ASP A 42 -3.65 9.73 -2.41
CA ASP A 42 -2.26 9.39 -2.73
C ASP A 42 -1.58 8.58 -1.62
N LEU A 43 -1.85 8.90 -0.35
CA LEU A 43 -1.33 8.14 0.79
C LEU A 43 -1.90 6.72 0.84
N LEU A 44 -3.20 6.56 0.58
CA LEU A 44 -3.83 5.24 0.51
C LEU A 44 -3.31 4.42 -0.68
N ALA A 45 -3.03 5.06 -1.81
CA ALA A 45 -2.44 4.41 -2.98
C ALA A 45 -1.00 3.93 -2.69
N GLN A 46 -0.17 4.76 -2.05
CA GLN A 46 1.20 4.39 -1.65
C GLN A 46 1.21 3.25 -0.61
N LEU A 47 0.26 3.26 0.34
CA LEU A 47 0.13 2.17 1.30
C LEU A 47 -0.25 0.85 0.62
N ALA A 48 -1.17 0.88 -0.35
CA ALA A 48 -1.53 -0.29 -1.15
C ALA A 48 -0.37 -0.82 -2.00
N GLU A 49 0.49 0.07 -2.53
CA GLU A 49 1.71 -0.34 -3.24
C GLU A 49 2.76 -0.95 -2.31
N ARG A 50 2.94 -0.40 -1.09
CA ARG A 50 3.87 -0.98 -0.11
C ARG A 50 3.42 -2.35 0.40
N GLU A 51 2.12 -2.56 0.55
CA GLU A 51 1.56 -3.86 0.93
C GLU A 51 1.77 -4.91 -0.17
N ARG A 52 1.68 -4.50 -1.45
CA ARG A 52 2.02 -5.34 -2.61
C ARG A 52 3.51 -5.67 -2.66
N LEU A 53 4.39 -4.68 -2.44
CA LEU A 53 5.83 -4.89 -2.39
C LEU A 53 6.24 -5.86 -1.26
N ALA A 54 5.56 -5.79 -0.11
CA ALA A 54 5.82 -6.70 1.01
C ALA A 54 5.47 -8.16 0.67
N CYS A 55 4.37 -8.40 -0.05
CA CYS A 55 4.02 -9.73 -0.54
C CYS A 55 5.01 -10.22 -1.61
N ASP A 56 5.35 -9.38 -2.58
CA ASP A 56 6.30 -9.74 -3.65
C ASP A 56 7.69 -10.09 -3.10
N VAL A 57 8.16 -9.34 -2.10
CA VAL A 57 9.44 -9.62 -1.42
C VAL A 57 9.35 -10.91 -0.60
N HIS A 58 8.21 -11.20 0.04
CA HIS A 58 8.05 -12.44 0.79
C HIS A 58 7.96 -13.68 -0.11
N ASP A 59 7.29 -13.58 -1.24
CA ASP A 59 7.24 -14.66 -2.23
C ASP A 59 8.63 -14.91 -2.83
N ALA A 60 9.39 -13.85 -3.11
CA ALA A 60 10.79 -13.95 -3.52
C ALA A 60 11.68 -14.59 -2.44
N LEU A 61 11.45 -14.28 -1.15
CA LEU A 61 12.17 -14.90 -0.03
C LEU A 61 11.84 -16.40 0.09
N LEU A 62 10.56 -16.76 0.01
CA LEU A 62 10.10 -18.15 0.06
C LEU A 62 10.62 -18.96 -1.14
N GLN A 63 10.68 -18.35 -2.32
CA GLN A 63 11.26 -18.97 -3.51
C GLN A 63 12.78 -19.15 -3.37
N GLY A 64 13.48 -18.15 -2.83
CA GLY A 64 14.92 -18.22 -2.56
C GLY A 64 15.28 -19.34 -1.58
N MET A 65 14.50 -19.51 -0.51
CA MET A 65 14.69 -20.62 0.43
C MET A 65 14.51 -22.00 -0.24
N GLN A 66 13.56 -22.16 -1.16
CA GLN A 66 13.42 -23.42 -1.90
C GLN A 66 14.66 -23.75 -2.76
N GLY A 67 15.27 -22.74 -3.39
CA GLY A 67 16.53 -22.93 -4.12
C GLY A 67 17.68 -23.38 -3.23
N ILE A 68 17.75 -22.84 -2.01
CA ILE A 68 18.74 -23.23 -0.99
C ILE A 68 18.48 -24.67 -0.53
N LEU A 69 17.22 -25.04 -0.32
CA LEU A 69 16.83 -26.38 0.10
C LEU A 69 17.19 -27.45 -0.94
N LEU A 70 16.93 -27.16 -2.23
CA LEU A 70 17.35 -28.01 -3.34
C LEU A 70 18.87 -28.15 -3.43
N SER A 71 19.61 -27.07 -3.15
CA SER A 71 21.07 -27.10 -3.10
C SER A 71 21.57 -27.99 -1.97
N PHE A 72 20.96 -27.93 -0.78
CA PHE A 72 21.29 -28.81 0.34
C PHE A 72 20.96 -30.29 0.06
N GLN A 73 19.83 -30.58 -0.58
CA GLN A 73 19.52 -31.94 -1.04
C GLN A 73 20.60 -32.46 -2.01
N SER A 74 21.04 -31.63 -2.96
CA SER A 74 22.09 -32.01 -3.90
C SER A 74 23.41 -32.34 -3.21
N VAL A 75 23.76 -31.60 -2.14
CA VAL A 75 24.96 -31.85 -1.33
C VAL A 75 24.80 -33.12 -0.49
N GLY A 76 23.62 -33.34 0.13
CA GLY A 76 23.31 -34.55 0.89
C GLY A 76 23.41 -35.84 0.06
N GLN A 77 23.00 -35.80 -1.21
CA GLN A 77 23.10 -36.94 -2.13
C GLN A 77 24.54 -37.34 -2.48
N ARG A 78 25.53 -36.48 -2.24
CA ARG A 78 26.95 -36.79 -2.46
C ARG A 78 27.53 -37.70 -1.37
N PHE A 79 26.82 -37.88 -0.26
CA PHE A 79 27.22 -38.78 0.82
C PHE A 79 26.72 -40.22 0.61
N PRO A 80 27.47 -41.23 1.08
CA PRO A 80 27.06 -42.63 1.02
C PRO A 80 25.68 -42.82 1.65
N ALA A 81 24.83 -43.65 1.02
CA ALA A 81 23.53 -43.99 1.57
C ALA A 81 23.69 -44.63 2.96
N GLY A 82 22.95 -44.13 3.96
CA GLY A 82 23.01 -44.62 5.35
C GLY A 82 24.13 -44.03 6.21
N SER A 83 24.92 -43.07 5.70
CA SER A 83 25.89 -42.34 6.52
C SER A 83 25.20 -41.43 7.55
N ALA A 84 25.82 -41.26 8.71
CA ALA A 84 25.33 -40.38 9.76
C ALA A 84 25.24 -38.91 9.28
N GLU A 85 26.18 -38.47 8.42
CA GLU A 85 26.13 -37.12 7.84
C GLU A 85 24.93 -36.92 6.91
N ARG A 86 24.58 -37.94 6.10
CA ARG A 86 23.40 -37.87 5.23
C ARG A 86 22.11 -37.78 6.02
N ALA A 87 21.95 -38.62 7.05
CA ALA A 87 20.78 -38.59 7.93
C ALA A 87 20.64 -37.24 8.67
N ALA A 88 21.75 -36.64 9.10
CA ALA A 88 21.74 -35.34 9.74
C ALA A 88 21.31 -34.21 8.78
N ILE A 89 21.78 -34.23 7.53
CA ILE A 89 21.38 -33.26 6.50
C ILE A 89 19.90 -33.42 6.12
N GLU A 90 19.42 -34.66 5.98
CA GLU A 90 18.03 -34.97 5.64
C GLU A 90 17.07 -34.49 6.74
N HIS A 91 17.42 -34.70 8.01
CA HIS A 91 16.65 -34.18 9.13
C HIS A 91 16.64 -32.64 9.20
N LEU A 92 17.74 -31.97 8.86
CA LEU A 92 17.79 -30.50 8.79
C LEU A 92 16.95 -29.96 7.62
N LEU A 93 16.91 -30.68 6.50
CA LEU A 93 16.07 -30.36 5.34
C LEU A 93 14.58 -30.44 5.69
N ASP A 94 14.15 -31.51 6.36
CA ASP A 94 12.76 -31.69 6.80
C ASP A 94 12.31 -30.58 7.75
N GLN A 95 13.19 -30.16 8.68
CA GLN A 95 12.92 -29.02 9.55
C GLN A 95 12.79 -27.70 8.77
N GLY A 96 13.63 -27.51 7.75
CA GLY A 96 13.56 -26.34 6.86
C GLY A 96 12.26 -26.29 6.08
N ASP A 97 11.81 -27.41 5.53
CA ASP A 97 10.54 -27.53 4.81
C ASP A 97 9.33 -27.22 5.70
N ALA A 98 9.31 -27.77 6.92
CA ALA A 98 8.24 -27.53 7.88
C ALA A 98 8.16 -26.05 8.28
N ALA A 99 9.30 -25.39 8.52
CA ALA A 99 9.36 -23.97 8.83
C ALA A 99 8.88 -23.10 7.66
N LEU A 100 9.21 -23.50 6.42
CA LEU A 100 8.80 -22.79 5.22
C LEU A 100 7.28 -22.88 4.99
N ALA A 101 6.71 -24.07 5.23
CA ALA A 101 5.28 -24.32 5.11
C ALA A 101 4.48 -23.49 6.12
N ASP A 102 4.93 -23.43 7.38
CA ASP A 102 4.29 -22.62 8.42
C ASP A 102 4.39 -21.11 8.09
N GLY A 103 5.54 -20.65 7.59
CA GLY A 103 5.72 -19.27 7.10
C GLY A 103 4.71 -18.91 6.01
N ARG A 104 4.55 -19.76 4.99
CA ARG A 104 3.56 -19.61 3.90
C ARG A 104 2.14 -19.51 4.41
N GLN A 105 1.75 -20.39 5.34
CA GLN A 105 0.40 -20.41 5.89
C GLN A 105 0.09 -19.11 6.65
N ARG A 106 1.04 -18.60 7.45
CA ARG A 106 0.89 -17.33 8.19
C ARG A 106 0.78 -16.13 7.25
N LEU A 107 1.53 -16.14 6.14
CA LEU A 107 1.43 -15.11 5.09
C LEU A 107 0.09 -15.12 4.36
N GLN A 108 -0.41 -16.31 4.01
CA GLN A 108 -1.73 -16.43 3.38
C GLN A 108 -2.86 -15.91 4.27
N ALA A 109 -2.71 -16.06 5.60
CA ALA A 109 -3.66 -15.51 6.58
C ALA A 109 -3.60 -13.97 6.70
N LEU A 110 -2.46 -13.34 6.37
CA LEU A 110 -2.28 -11.89 6.38
C LEU A 110 -2.79 -11.21 5.10
N ARG A 111 -2.99 -11.97 4.01
CA ARG A 111 -3.47 -11.43 2.75
C ARG A 111 -4.92 -10.95 2.93
N PRO A 112 -5.24 -9.66 2.71
CA PRO A 112 -6.61 -9.21 2.75
C PRO A 112 -7.46 -9.99 1.72
N PRO A 113 -8.69 -10.41 2.05
CA PRO A 113 -9.54 -11.13 1.12
C PRO A 113 -9.67 -10.29 -0.13
N ILE A 114 -9.21 -10.83 -1.27
CA ILE A 114 -9.38 -10.20 -2.58
C ILE A 114 -10.87 -9.90 -2.70
N LYS A 115 -11.24 -8.62 -2.60
CA LYS A 115 -12.60 -8.16 -2.81
C LYS A 115 -12.86 -8.31 -4.31
N GLY A 116 -13.21 -9.53 -4.72
CA GLY A 116 -13.66 -9.84 -6.06
C GLY A 116 -14.85 -8.95 -6.36
N GLY A 117 -14.63 -7.94 -7.19
CA GLY A 117 -15.68 -7.11 -7.74
C GLY A 117 -16.57 -7.98 -8.61
N ASN A 118 -17.61 -8.55 -7.99
CA ASN A 118 -18.73 -9.12 -8.70
C ASN A 118 -19.55 -7.96 -9.28
N THR A 119 -19.09 -7.37 -10.38
CA THR A 119 -19.95 -6.61 -11.30
C THR A 119 -20.68 -7.59 -12.21
N LYS A 120 -21.48 -8.48 -11.60
CA LYS A 120 -22.66 -9.02 -12.26
C LYS A 120 -23.80 -8.13 -11.78
N ASN A 121 -24.26 -7.22 -12.64
CA ASN A 121 -25.67 -6.78 -12.78
C ASN A 121 -25.75 -5.32 -13.26
N ALA A 122 -25.93 -5.15 -14.56
CA ALA A 122 -26.68 -4.11 -15.26
C ALA A 122 -26.60 -4.55 -16.74
N GLY A 123 -27.65 -5.14 -17.32
CA GLY A 123 -28.98 -4.55 -17.46
C GLY A 123 -29.10 -4.17 -18.93
#